data_AF-A0A352RNX2-F1
#
_entry.id   AF-A0A352RNX2-F1
#
_cell.length_a   1.000
_cell.length_b   1.000
_cell.length_c   1.000
_cell.angle_alpha   90.00
_cell.angle_beta   90.00
_cell.angle_gamma   90.00
#
_symmetry.space_group_name_H-M   'P 1'
#
loop_
_entity.id
_entity.type
_entity.pdbx_description
1 polymer ?
#
loop_
_entity_poly.entity_id
_entity_poly.type
_entity_poly.pdbx_seq_one_letter_code
_entity_poly.pdbx_strand_id
1 'polypeptide(L)' 'MKCPYCGTEMETGYVQSMKEIIYSANLHTSRIMIPKKDDIKLTYDPWSPASCKASRCAACRKIILSY' A
#
# COMPACT_ATOMS: atom_id res chain seq x y z
N MET A 1 15.19 -1.73 4.32
CA MET A 1 14.98 -0.90 5.53
C MET A 1 14.90 -1.81 6.76
N LYS A 2 15.14 -1.31 7.98
CA LYS A 2 14.89 -2.10 9.20
C LYS A 2 13.44 -1.95 9.65
N CYS A 3 12.85 -3.02 10.18
CA CYS A 3 11.50 -3.02 10.73
C CYS A 3 11.45 -2.11 11.97
N PRO A 4 10.56 -1.11 12.02
CA PRO A 4 10.45 -0.22 13.18
C PRO A 4 9.90 -0.92 14.43
N TYR A 5 9.36 -2.14 14.30
CA TYR A 5 8.76 -2.89 15.40
C TYR A 5 9.72 -3.91 16.03
N CYS A 6 10.58 -4.56 15.23
CA CYS A 6 11.46 -5.63 15.70
C CYS A 6 12.94 -5.46 15.33
N GLY A 7 13.29 -4.42 14.57
CA GLY A 7 14.67 -4.13 14.15
C GLY A 7 15.24 -5.02 13.04
N THR A 8 14.56 -6.11 12.67
CA THR A 8 15.00 -7.03 11.61
C THR A 8 14.99 -6.36 10.23
N GLU A 9 15.88 -6.80 9.34
CA GLU A 9 15.89 -6.36 7.95
C GLU A 9 14.58 -6.72 7.23
N MET A 10 14.10 -5.80 6.40
CA MET A 10 12.86 -5.96 5.63
C MET A 10 13.16 -6.17 4.15
N GLU A 11 12.36 -7.05 3.54
CA GLU A 11 12.37 -7.30 2.12
C GLU A 11 11.63 -6.19 1.38
N THR A 12 12.14 -5.79 0.22
CA THR A 12 11.43 -4.89 -0.69
C THR A 12 10.51 -5.71 -1.59
N GLY A 13 9.28 -5.24 -1.78
CA GLY A 13 8.31 -5.84 -2.69
C GLY A 13 7.30 -4.83 -3.19
N TYR A 14 6.17 -5.33 -3.68
CA TYR A 14 5.09 -4.51 -4.23
C TYR A 14 3.74 -4.98 -3.69
N VAL A 15 2.87 -4.03 -3.36
CA VAL A 15 1.43 -4.29 -3.25
C VAL A 15 0.84 -4.06 -4.62
N GLN A 16 0.04 -5.01 -5.11
CA GLN A 16 -0.48 -5.01 -6.48
C GLN A 16 -1.98 -5.30 -6.48
N SER A 17 -2.70 -4.66 -7.39
CA SER A 17 -4.14 -4.81 -7.57
C SER A 17 -4.50 -4.61 -9.05
N MET A 18 -5.65 -5.15 -9.48
CA MET A 18 -6.22 -4.84 -10.80
C MET A 18 -6.87 -3.44 -10.85
N LYS A 19 -7.21 -2.89 -9.68
CA LYS A 19 -7.79 -1.56 -9.50
C LYS A 19 -6.84 -0.67 -8.70
N GLU A 20 -7.08 0.64 -8.71
CA GLU A 20 -6.31 1.60 -7.90
C GLU A 20 -6.15 1.15 -6.43
N ILE A 21 -4.97 1.43 -5.87
CA ILE A 21 -4.67 1.19 -4.46
C ILE A 21 -4.85 2.51 -3.74
N ILE A 22 -5.82 2.56 -2.81
CA ILE A 22 -6.20 3.75 -2.07
C ILE A 22 -6.12 3.44 -0.59
N TYR A 23 -5.42 4.28 0.16
CA TYR A 23 -5.55 4.32 1.61
C TYR A 23 -6.67 5.29 1.97
N SER A 24 -7.62 4.81 2.78
CA SER A 24 -8.73 5.62 3.31
C SER A 24 -8.94 5.30 4.78
N ALA A 25 -9.31 6.31 5.57
CA ALA A 25 -9.70 6.12 6.97
C ALA A 25 -11.01 5.32 7.11
N ASN A 26 -11.83 5.29 6.05
CA ASN A 26 -13.10 4.57 6.04
C ASN A 26 -13.09 3.48 4.97
N LEU A 27 -13.66 2.32 5.30
CA LEU A 27 -13.79 1.23 4.34
C LEU A 27 -14.75 1.61 3.22
N HIS A 28 -14.28 1.53 1.98
CA HIS A 28 -15.14 1.67 0.80
C HIS A 28 -15.99 0.41 0.65
N THR A 29 -17.32 0.53 0.76
CA THR A 29 -18.27 -0.60 0.63
C THR A 29 -18.80 -0.79 -0.79
N SER A 30 -18.56 0.19 -1.67
CA SER A 30 -18.95 0.13 -3.08
C SER A 30 -17.94 -0.65 -3.92
N ARG A 31 -18.42 -1.30 -4.99
CA ARG A 31 -17.54 -1.93 -6.01
C ARG A 31 -16.73 -0.90 -6.80
N ILE A 32 -17.18 0.36 -6.81
CA ILE A 32 -16.51 1.50 -7.41
C ILE A 32 -15.88 2.30 -6.26
N MET A 33 -14.55 2.27 -6.19
CA MET A 33 -13.79 3.07 -5.24
C MET A 33 -13.50 4.43 -5.89
N ILE A 34 -14.17 5.47 -5.41
CA ILE A 34 -13.95 6.84 -5.86
C ILE A 34 -13.13 7.55 -4.78
N PRO A 35 -11.90 7.99 -5.06
CA PRO A 35 -11.08 8.69 -4.07
C PRO A 35 -11.83 9.91 -3.51
N LYS A 36 -11.89 10.01 -2.18
CA LYS A 36 -12.39 11.20 -1.47
C LYS A 36 -11.26 12.19 -1.22
N LYS A 37 -11.60 13.41 -0.81
CA LYS A 37 -10.64 14.51 -0.58
C LYS A 37 -9.47 14.14 0.35
N ASP A 38 -9.74 13.31 1.35
CA ASP A 38 -8.75 12.91 2.37
C ASP A 38 -8.16 11.50 2.11
N ASP A 39 -8.50 10.87 0.99
CA ASP A 39 -7.95 9.58 0.60
C ASP A 39 -6.57 9.77 -0.03
N ILE A 40 -5.65 8.84 0.27
CA ILE A 40 -4.30 8.83 -0.30
C ILE A 40 -4.27 7.79 -1.42
N LYS A 41 -4.08 8.28 -2.64
CA LYS A 41 -3.86 7.42 -3.81
C LYS A 41 -2.42 6.93 -3.82
N LEU A 42 -2.22 5.62 -3.71
CA LEU A 42 -0.91 4.99 -3.67
C LEU A 42 -0.41 4.56 -5.07
N THR A 43 -1.29 4.60 -6.06
CA THR A 43 -0.98 4.33 -7.47
C THR A 43 -0.75 5.64 -8.21
N TYR A 44 0.47 5.88 -8.68
CA TYR A 44 0.84 7.16 -9.29
C TYR A 44 0.70 7.19 -10.82
N ASP A 45 0.69 6.02 -11.48
CA ASP A 45 0.71 5.90 -12.94
C ASP A 45 -0.59 5.29 -13.48
N PRO A 46 -1.35 6.01 -14.34
CA PRO A 46 -2.61 5.51 -14.93
C PRO A 46 -2.43 4.41 -15.98
N TRP A 47 -1.22 4.26 -16.53
CA TRP A 47 -0.91 3.37 -17.65
C TRP A 47 -0.20 2.09 -17.20
N SER A 48 0.27 2.06 -15.95
CA SER A 48 0.92 0.93 -15.33
C SER A 48 -0.05 0.14 -14.45
N PRO A 49 0.21 -1.16 -14.22
CA PRO A 49 -0.56 -1.93 -13.24
C PRO A 49 -0.56 -1.22 -11.89
N ALA A 50 -1.74 -1.14 -11.28
CA ALA A 50 -1.93 -0.51 -9.97
C ALA A 50 -1.05 -1.20 -8.92
N SER A 51 0.10 -0.58 -8.66
CA SER A 51 1.13 -1.11 -7.78
C SER A 51 1.83 0.00 -7.01
N CYS A 52 2.25 -0.33 -5.79
CA CYS A 52 3.07 0.55 -4.97
C CYS A 52 4.17 -0.24 -4.27
N LYS A 53 5.34 0.37 -4.15
CA LYS A 53 6.50 -0.24 -3.50
C LYS A 53 6.25 -0.32 -1.99
N ALA A 54 6.54 -1.48 -1.41
CA ALA A 54 6.33 -1.72 0.00
C ALA A 54 7.52 -2.48 0.60
N SER A 55 7.65 -2.40 1.93
CA SER A 55 8.61 -3.20 2.68
C SER A 55 7.88 -4.23 3.52
N ARG A 56 8.28 -5.50 3.41
CA ARG A 56 7.71 -6.63 4.17
C ARG A 56 8.67 -7.04 5.27
N CYS A 57 8.18 -7.06 6.51
CA CYS A 57 8.86 -7.72 7.62
C CYS A 57 8.27 -9.13 7.79
N ALA A 58 9.05 -10.17 7.46
CA ALA A 58 8.63 -11.56 7.60
C ALA A 58 8.37 -11.95 9.07
N ALA A 59 9.20 -11.47 10.00
CA ALA A 59 9.09 -11.78 11.43
C ALA A 59 7.80 -11.22 12.06
N CYS A 60 7.50 -9.93 11.82
CA CYS A 60 6.28 -9.31 12.35
C CYS A 60 5.02 -9.57 11.52
N ARG A 61 5.17 -10.15 10.31
CA ARG A 61 4.10 -10.25 9.30
C ARG A 61 3.43 -8.91 9.01
N LYS A 62 4.25 -7.86 8.88
CA LYS A 62 3.79 -6.50 8.58
C LYS A 62 4.29 -6.05 7.22
N ILE A 63 3.46 -5.28 6.53
CA ILE A 63 3.81 -4.55 5.31
C ILE A 63 3.79 -3.06 5.67
N ILE A 64 4.84 -2.35 5.28
CA ILE A 64 4.98 -0.91 5.50
C ILE A 64 5.04 -0.23 4.13
N LEU A 65 4.20 0.78 3.99
CA LEU A 65 4.08 1.62 2.80
C LEU A 65 4.55 3.02 3.18
N SER A 66 5.39 3.61 2.34
CA SER A 66 5.73 5.04 2.39
C SER A 66 4.97 5.71 1.25
N TYR A 67 4.28 6.81 1.55
CA TYR A 67 3.44 7.56 0.62
C TYR A 67 3.80 9.05 0.63
#